data_AF-T2IBQ1-F1
#
_entry.id   AF-T2IBQ1-F1
#
_cell.length_a   1.000
_cell.length_b   1.000
_cell.length_c   1.000
_cell.angle_alpha   90.00
_cell.angle_beta   90.00
_cell.angle_gamma   90.00
#
_symmetry.space_group_name_H-M   'P 1'
#
loop_
_entity.id
_entity.type
_entity.pdbx_description
1 polymer ?
#
loop_
_entity_poly.entity_id
_entity_poly.type
_entity_poly.pdbx_seq_one_letter_code
_entity_poly.pdbx_strand_id
1 'polypeptide(L)'
;MNQEEKTQILNNPSVELIKTPVKILSTTLISLAILWELGNLYVRLNNWEIPSNLNWIFWLDRIALISHGIEGMIAAYYARLQNKNPLKYGFYIFFTGTPGLLELNIGQEGRD
;
A
#
# COMPACT_ATOMS: atom_id res chain seq x y z
N MET A 1 -19.47 -1.50 16.83
CA MET A 1 -18.99 -0.12 16.62
C MET A 1 -19.91 0.55 15.63
N ASN A 2 -20.65 1.56 16.08
CA ASN A 2 -21.56 2.31 15.21
C ASN A 2 -20.74 3.26 14.28
N GLN A 3 -21.38 3.87 13.28
CA GLN A 3 -20.68 4.75 12.33
C GLN A 3 -20.13 6.03 13.00
N GLU A 4 -20.78 6.53 14.04
CA GLU A 4 -20.31 7.71 14.78
C GLU A 4 -18.99 7.42 15.51
N GLU A 5 -18.87 6.27 16.17
CA GLU A 5 -17.65 5.83 16.85
C GLU A 5 -16.47 5.69 15.87
N LYS A 6 -16.70 5.12 14.67
CA LYS A 6 -15.64 5.02 13.63
C LYS A 6 -15.13 6.39 13.24
N THR A 7 -16.06 7.32 13.02
CA THR A 7 -15.77 8.67 12.56
C THR A 7 -15.03 9.47 13.64
N GLN A 8 -15.40 9.31 14.91
CA GLN A 8 -14.69 9.93 16.03
C GLN A 8 -13.25 9.43 16.18
N ILE A 9 -13.01 8.12 15.99
CA ILE A 9 -11.66 7.55 16.06
C ILE A 9 -10.80 8.01 14.87
N LEU A 10 -11.35 7.99 13.66
CA LEU A 10 -10.64 8.40 12.44
C LEU A 10 -10.27 9.89 12.42
N ASN A 11 -11.10 10.73 13.03
CA ASN A 11 -10.90 12.18 13.12
C ASN A 11 -10.14 12.60 14.40
N ASN A 12 -9.66 11.64 15.18
CA ASN A 12 -8.85 11.94 16.34
C ASN A 12 -7.51 12.56 15.89
N PRO A 13 -7.10 13.72 16.45
CA PRO A 13 -5.87 14.39 16.07
C PRO A 13 -4.63 13.49 16.17
N SER A 14 -4.59 12.55 17.12
CA SER A 14 -3.48 11.60 17.23
C SER A 14 -3.40 10.63 16.04
N VAL A 15 -4.55 10.22 15.50
CA VAL A 15 -4.60 9.32 14.34
C VAL A 15 -4.22 10.07 13.06
N GLU A 16 -4.72 11.30 12.89
CA GLU A 16 -4.32 12.19 11.79
C GLU A 16 -2.81 12.46 11.77
N LEU A 17 -2.20 12.68 12.94
CA LEU A 17 -0.76 12.89 13.08
C LEU A 17 0.07 11.67 12.65
N ILE A 18 -0.47 10.45 12.77
CA ILE A 18 0.25 9.21 12.43
C ILE A 18 0.03 8.82 10.95
N LYS A 19 -1.13 9.17 10.35
CA LYS A 19 -1.44 8.82 8.94
C LYS A 19 -0.37 9.31 7.96
N THR A 20 0.01 10.59 8.08
CA THR A 20 0.98 11.24 7.17
C THR A 20 2.36 10.58 7.18
N PRO A 21 3.04 10.41 8.35
CA PRO A 21 4.35 9.79 8.37
C PRO A 21 4.32 8.31 7.95
N VAL A 22 3.28 7.56 8.32
CA VAL A 22 3.13 6.15 7.89
C VAL A 22 3.03 6.06 6.37
N LYS A 23 2.26 6.94 5.74
CA LYS A 23 2.12 7.00 4.29
C LYS A 23 3.44 7.32 3.58
N ILE A 24 4.20 8.30 4.08
CA ILE A 24 5.51 8.67 3.53
C ILE A 24 6.48 7.49 3.66
N LEU A 25 6.52 6.87 4.85
CA LEU A 25 7.37 5.71 5.11
C LEU A 25 7.00 4.54 4.20
N SER A 26 5.72 4.22 4.09
CA SER A 26 5.20 3.15 3.25
C SER A 26 5.55 3.37 1.78
N THR A 27 5.31 4.58 1.25
CA THR A 27 5.65 4.93 -0.15
C THR A 27 7.14 4.76 -0.41
N THR A 28 7.97 5.18 0.55
CA THR A 28 9.43 5.06 0.47
C THR A 28 9.86 3.59 0.47
N LEU A 29 9.36 2.79 1.41
CA LEU A 29 9.70 1.38 1.54
C LEU A 29 9.26 0.56 0.32
N ILE A 30 8.05 0.78 -0.20
CA ILE A 30 7.56 0.09 -1.40
C ILE A 30 8.38 0.48 -2.63
N SER A 31 8.75 1.76 -2.77
CA SER A 31 9.63 2.20 -3.86
C SER A 31 11.00 1.53 -3.79
N LEU A 32 11.59 1.43 -2.59
CA LEU A 32 12.86 0.74 -2.38
C LEU A 32 12.74 -0.76 -2.64
N ALA A 33 11.66 -1.42 -2.20
CA ALA A 33 11.41 -2.83 -2.47
C ALA A 33 11.32 -3.13 -3.98
N ILE A 34 10.66 -2.26 -4.76
CA ILE A 34 10.62 -2.39 -6.22
C ILE A 34 12.03 -2.29 -6.81
N LEU A 35 12.80 -1.27 -6.42
CA LEU A 35 14.17 -1.09 -6.90
C LEU A 35 15.06 -2.28 -6.52
N TRP A 36 14.88 -2.83 -5.32
CA TRP A 36 15.62 -3.97 -4.83
C TRP A 36 15.29 -5.26 -5.61
N GLU A 37 14.01 -5.53 -5.88
CA GLU A 37 13.61 -6.67 -6.72
C GLU A 37 14.06 -6.51 -8.18
N LEU A 38 14.00 -5.30 -8.74
CA LEU A 38 14.53 -5.02 -10.08
C LEU A 38 16.05 -5.22 -10.15
N GLY A 39 16.78 -4.77 -9.12
CA GLY A 39 18.22 -5.01 -9.00
C GLY A 39 18.54 -6.49 -8.90
N ASN A 40 17.78 -7.25 -8.10
CA ASN A 40 17.94 -8.70 -7.98
C ASN A 40 17.65 -9.44 -9.29
N LEU A 41 16.62 -9.02 -10.03
CA LEU A 41 16.37 -9.53 -11.36
C LEU A 41 17.54 -9.25 -12.30
N TYR A 42 18.08 -8.03 -12.29
CA TYR A 42 19.24 -7.66 -13.10
C TYR A 42 20.48 -8.51 -12.78
N VAL A 43 20.80 -8.68 -11.50
CA VAL A 43 21.94 -9.49 -11.05
C VAL A 43 21.78 -10.95 -11.48
N ARG A 44 20.58 -11.53 -11.34
CA ARG A 44 20.28 -12.90 -11.80
C ARG A 44 20.40 -13.06 -13.31
N LEU A 45 19.94 -12.08 -14.09
CA LEU A 45 20.07 -12.10 -15.55
C LEU A 45 21.53 -12.05 -16.02
N ASN A 46 22.42 -11.48 -15.21
CA ASN A 46 23.86 -11.39 -15.49
C ASN A 46 24.68 -12.54 -14.84
N ASN A 47 24.02 -13.57 -14.29
CA ASN A 47 24.65 -14.69 -13.57
C ASN A 47 25.59 -14.25 -12.43
N TRP A 48 25.26 -13.13 -11.78
CA TRP A 48 25.96 -12.67 -10.58
C TRP A 48 25.27 -13.27 -9.36
N GLU A 49 26.04 -13.57 -8.32
CA GLU A 49 25.52 -14.12 -7.07
C GLU A 49 25.25 -12.99 -6.07
N ILE A 50 24.05 -13.00 -5.48
CA ILE A 50 23.74 -12.14 -4.33
C ILE A 50 24.09 -12.91 -3.06
N PRO A 51 24.82 -12.29 -2.11
CA PRO A 51 25.17 -12.97 -0.88
C PRO A 51 23.90 -13.39 -0.11
N SER A 52 23.90 -14.64 0.36
CA SER A 52 22.73 -15.32 0.92
C SER A 52 22.20 -14.72 2.22
N ASN A 53 23.01 -13.90 2.91
CA ASN A 53 22.61 -13.13 4.08
C ASN A 53 21.52 -12.07 3.79
N LEU A 54 21.38 -11.64 2.53
CA LEU A 54 20.35 -10.67 2.11
C LEU A 54 19.02 -11.34 1.74
N ASN A 55 18.95 -12.68 1.74
CA ASN A 55 17.76 -13.42 1.29
C ASN A 55 16.51 -13.15 2.14
N TRP A 56 16.70 -12.86 3.43
CA TRP A 56 15.60 -12.48 4.32
C TRP A 56 14.95 -11.14 3.92
N ILE A 57 15.75 -10.17 3.45
CA ILE A 57 15.25 -8.86 3.01
C ILE A 57 14.33 -9.03 1.80
N PHE A 58 14.74 -9.86 0.82
CA PHE A 58 13.87 -10.19 -0.33
C PHE A 58 12.55 -10.80 0.08
N TRP A 59 12.54 -11.62 1.13
CA TRP A 59 11.29 -12.23 1.61
C TRP A 59 10.34 -11.18 2.18
N LEU A 60 10.86 -10.25 2.99
CA LEU A 60 10.08 -9.13 3.53
C LEU A 60 9.56 -8.20 2.41
N ASP A 61 10.42 -7.84 1.45
CA ASP A 61 10.06 -6.99 0.33
C ASP A 61 8.91 -7.60 -0.49
N ARG A 62 8.99 -8.89 -0.78
CA ARG A 62 7.94 -9.61 -1.54
C ARG A 62 6.62 -9.61 -0.79
N ILE A 63 6.62 -9.86 0.51
CA ILE A 63 5.40 -9.83 1.31
C ILE A 63 4.80 -8.42 1.30
N ALA A 64 5.62 -7.39 1.46
CA ALA A 64 5.17 -6.01 1.40
C ALA A 64 4.55 -5.67 0.04
N LEU A 65 5.24 -5.99 -1.06
CA LEU A 65 4.78 -5.75 -2.43
C LEU A 65 3.49 -6.51 -2.76
N ILE A 66 3.37 -7.77 -2.37
CA ILE A 66 2.17 -8.58 -2.58
C ILE A 66 1.00 -8.00 -1.78
N SER A 67 1.21 -7.66 -0.51
CA SER A 67 0.15 -7.10 0.36
C SER A 67 -0.37 -5.78 -0.20
N HIS A 68 0.55 -4.86 -0.54
CA HIS A 68 0.21 -3.59 -1.18
C HIS A 68 -0.44 -3.78 -2.56
N GLY A 69 -0.01 -4.79 -3.32
CA GLY A 69 -0.62 -5.20 -4.58
C GLY A 69 -2.09 -5.57 -4.42
N ILE A 70 -2.40 -6.41 -3.42
CA ILE A 70 -3.77 -6.81 -3.10
C ILE A 70 -4.62 -5.61 -2.69
N GLU A 71 -4.10 -4.74 -1.81
CA GLU A 71 -4.81 -3.51 -1.39
C GLU A 71 -5.10 -2.59 -2.58
N GLY A 72 -4.11 -2.37 -3.45
CA GLY A 72 -4.26 -1.56 -4.66
C GLY A 72 -5.28 -2.14 -5.63
N MET A 73 -5.30 -3.47 -5.81
CA MET A 73 -6.29 -4.16 -6.64
C MET A 73 -7.71 -4.00 -6.07
N ILE A 74 -7.88 -4.18 -4.76
CA ILE A 74 -9.17 -3.98 -4.08
C ILE A 74 -9.65 -2.53 -4.26
N ALA A 75 -8.75 -1.56 -4.08
CA ALA A 75 -9.07 -0.14 -4.26
C ALA A 75 -9.49 0.19 -5.69
N ALA A 76 -8.76 -0.31 -6.69
CA ALA A 76 -9.10 -0.13 -8.10
C ALA A 76 -10.47 -0.74 -8.42
N TYR A 77 -10.76 -1.93 -7.91
CA TYR A 77 -12.05 -2.60 -8.08
C TYR A 77 -13.20 -1.76 -7.53
N TYR A 78 -13.13 -1.32 -6.28
CA TYR A 78 -14.19 -0.51 -5.70
C TYR A 78 -14.27 0.90 -6.28
N ALA A 79 -13.15 1.50 -6.70
CA ALA A 79 -13.17 2.79 -7.41
C ALA A 79 -13.93 2.67 -8.73
N ARG A 80 -13.74 1.56 -9.47
CA ARG A 80 -14.52 1.27 -10.68
C ARG A 80 -16.02 1.19 -10.39
N LEU A 81 -16.41 0.51 -9.31
CA LEU A 81 -17.83 0.40 -8.91
C LEU A 81 -18.46 1.76 -8.57
N GLN A 82 -17.65 2.72 -8.12
CA GLN A 82 -18.07 4.08 -7.79
C GLN A 82 -17.88 5.08 -8.96
N ASN A 83 -17.67 4.60 -10.20
CA ASN A 83 -17.38 5.45 -11.38
C ASN A 83 -16.17 6.40 -11.20
N LYS A 84 -15.22 6.06 -10.33
CA LYS A 84 -13.95 6.78 -10.13
C LYS A 84 -12.85 6.14 -10.99
N ASN A 85 -11.75 6.87 -11.24
CA ASN A 85 -10.63 6.34 -12.04
C ASN A 85 -9.93 5.18 -11.28
N PRO A 86 -10.03 3.92 -11.76
CA PRO A 86 -9.51 2.76 -11.02
C PRO A 86 -7.99 2.78 -10.89
N LEU A 87 -7.28 3.26 -11.91
CA LEU A 87 -5.81 3.30 -11.92
C LEU A 87 -5.30 4.31 -10.91
N LYS A 88 -5.88 5.51 -10.87
CA LYS A 88 -5.47 6.54 -9.91
C LYS A 88 -5.60 6.04 -8.47
N TYR A 89 -6.73 5.40 -8.15
CA TYR A 89 -7.00 4.90 -6.80
C TYR A 89 -6.15 3.67 -6.48
N GLY A 90 -6.01 2.73 -7.43
CA GLY A 90 -5.18 1.54 -7.25
C GLY A 90 -3.70 1.86 -7.03
N PHE A 91 -3.11 2.74 -7.85
CA PHE A 91 -1.73 3.16 -7.68
C PHE A 91 -1.52 3.91 -6.38
N TYR A 92 -2.44 4.82 -6.04
CA TYR A 92 -2.35 5.54 -4.78
C TYR A 92 -2.29 4.58 -3.59
N ILE A 93 -3.26 3.65 -3.50
CA ILE A 93 -3.30 2.66 -2.41
C ILE A 93 -2.11 1.71 -2.45
N PHE A 94 -1.67 1.28 -3.62
CA PHE A 94 -0.49 0.44 -3.76
C PHE A 94 0.75 1.07 -3.11
N PHE A 95 0.94 2.40 -3.18
CA PHE A 95 2.08 3.05 -2.53
C PHE A 95 1.82 3.43 -1.08
N THR A 96 0.61 3.87 -0.75
CA THR A 96 0.31 4.42 0.58
C THR A 96 -0.17 3.38 1.57
N GLY A 97 -0.62 2.22 1.09
CA GLY A 97 -1.23 1.14 1.85
C GLY A 97 -2.59 1.48 2.45
N THR A 98 -3.01 0.69 3.45
CA THR A 98 -4.23 0.88 4.25
C THR A 98 -4.54 2.34 4.66
N PRO A 99 -3.59 3.21 5.08
CA PRO A 99 -3.89 4.62 5.38
C PRO A 99 -4.61 5.36 4.24
N GLY A 100 -4.25 5.09 2.98
CA GLY A 100 -4.93 5.68 1.83
C GLY A 100 -6.37 5.17 1.65
N LEU A 101 -6.67 3.93 2.05
CA LEU A 101 -8.02 3.36 1.94
C LEU A 101 -8.97 4.12 2.88
N LEU A 102 -8.46 4.49 4.06
CA LEU A 102 -9.20 5.26 5.06
C LEU A 102 -9.48 6.70 4.59
N GLU A 103 -8.58 7.31 3.84
CA GLU A 103 -8.77 8.66 3.30
C GLU A 103 -9.80 8.70 2.17
N LEU A 104 -9.82 7.66 1.32
CA LEU A 104 -10.59 7.68 0.09
C LEU A 104 -12.02 7.12 0.23
N ASN A 105 -12.40 6.66 1.44
CA ASN A 105 -13.72 6.07 1.76
C ASN A 105 -14.20 5.03 0.73
N ILE A 106 -13.27 4.34 0.08
CA ILE A 106 -13.58 3.42 -1.00
C ILE A 106 -14.27 2.18 -0.42
N GLY A 107 -15.43 1.79 -0.95
CA GLY A 107 -16.20 0.65 -0.42
C GLY A 107 -17.00 0.97 0.85
N GLN A 108 -17.19 2.27 1.16
CA GLN A 108 -18.10 2.75 2.21
C GLN A 108 -19.41 3.35 1.66
N GLU A 109 -19.48 3.70 0.37
CA GLU A 109 -20.73 4.14 -0.29
C GLU A 109 -21.73 2.98 -0.37
N GLY A 110 -22.88 3.11 0.31
CA GLY A 110 -23.90 2.06 0.47
C GLY A 110 -24.00 1.48 1.89
N ARG A 111 -23.42 2.15 2.90
CA ARG A 111 -23.59 1.84 4.33
C ARG A 111 -24.34 2.96 5.07
N ASP A 112 -25.29 3.52 4.34
CA ASP A 112 -26.26 4.53 4.73
C ASP A 112 -27.51 3.84 5.31
#